data_AF-A0A2N2M5D2-F1
#
_entry.id   AF-A0A2N2M5D2-F1
#
_cell.length_a   1.000
_cell.length_b   1.000
_cell.length_c   1.000
_cell.angle_alpha   90.00
_cell.angle_beta   90.00
_cell.angle_gamma   90.00
#
_symmetry.space_group_name_H-M   'P 1'
#
loop_
_entity.id
_entity.type
_entity.pdbx_description
1 polymer ?
#
loop_
_entity_poly.entity_id
_entity_poly.type
_entity_poly.pdbx_seq_one_letter_code
_entity_poly.pdbx_strand_id
1 'polypeptide(L)' 'MKYYDEESYRFNKNDVSDRCFCCSQNASRFLIVRHIESNMLVHLCPECMMEHSDDYMLDNTRPWLGENGKK' A
#
# COMPACT_ATOMS: atom_id res chain seq x y z
N MET A 1 22.71 2.55 2.84
CA MET A 1 22.20 1.19 2.54
C MET A 1 21.19 1.38 1.43
N LYS A 2 21.42 0.88 0.22
CA LYS A 2 20.36 0.85 -0.80
C LYS A 2 19.38 -0.19 -0.28
N TYR A 3 18.37 0.26 0.44
CA TYR A 3 17.21 -0.57 0.73
C TYR A 3 16.74 -1.12 -0.62
N TYR A 4 16.34 -2.38 -0.66
CA TYR A 4 15.88 -3.06 -1.88
C TYR A 4 14.51 -2.51 -2.32
N ASP A 5 14.37 -1.18 -2.40
CA ASP A 5 13.12 -0.44 -2.50
C ASP A 5 12.29 -0.90 -3.68
N GLU A 6 12.90 -1.10 -4.85
CA GLU A 6 12.15 -1.54 -6.04
C GLU A 6 11.54 -2.94 -5.88
N GLU A 7 12.13 -3.81 -5.06
CA GLU A 7 11.58 -5.15 -4.80
C GLU A 7 10.60 -5.14 -3.62
N SER A 8 10.87 -4.33 -2.61
CA SER A 8 10.04 -4.20 -1.41
C SER A 8 8.71 -3.49 -1.66
N TYR A 9 8.61 -2.64 -2.68
CA TYR A 9 7.42 -1.84 -2.98
C TYR A 9 6.69 -2.29 -4.26
N ARG A 10 6.72 -3.58 -4.58
CA ARG A 10 5.96 -4.14 -5.72
C ARG A 10 4.47 -4.22 -5.38
N PHE A 11 3.65 -3.78 -6.34
CA PHE A 11 2.20 -3.95 -6.27
C PHE A 11 1.80 -5.39 -6.58
N ASN A 12 0.69 -5.85 -6.00
CA ASN A 12 0.12 -7.14 -6.31
C ASN A 12 -0.28 -7.19 -7.80
N LYS A 13 -0.04 -8.32 -8.47
CA LYS A 13 -0.35 -8.49 -9.91
C LYS A 13 -1.84 -8.32 -10.26
N ASN A 14 -2.73 -8.50 -9.28
CA ASN A 14 -4.18 -8.36 -9.44
C ASN A 14 -4.68 -6.97 -9.02
N ASP A 15 -3.78 -6.10 -8.53
CA ASP A 15 -4.12 -4.76 -8.11
C ASP A 15 -4.32 -3.83 -9.32
N VAL A 16 -5.30 -2.94 -9.22
CA VAL A 16 -5.58 -1.92 -10.23
C VAL A 16 -5.77 -0.60 -9.52
N SER A 17 -5.03 0.43 -9.92
CA SER A 17 -4.94 1.69 -9.17
C SER A 17 -6.23 2.53 -9.12
N ASP A 18 -7.24 2.19 -9.92
CA ASP A 18 -8.54 2.87 -9.97
C ASP A 18 -9.64 2.15 -9.18
N ARG A 19 -9.33 1.03 -8.52
CA ARG A 19 -10.30 0.19 -7.81
C ARG A 19 -9.72 -0.34 -6.50
N CYS A 20 -10.61 -0.58 -5.55
CA CYS A 20 -10.25 -1.24 -4.30
C CYS A 20 -9.88 -2.69 -4.58
N PHE A 21 -8.70 -3.13 -4.13
CA PHE A 21 -8.24 -4.51 -4.24
C PHE A 21 -9.20 -5.52 -3.58
N CYS A 22 -9.89 -5.11 -2.51
CA CYS A 22 -10.85 -5.95 -1.78
C CYS A 22 -12.22 -5.99 -2.46
N CYS A 23 -12.90 -4.84 -2.60
CA CYS A 23 -14.29 -4.80 -3.07
C CYS A 23 -14.47 -4.47 -4.56
N SER A 24 -13.37 -4.22 -5.29
CA SER A 24 -13.35 -3.82 -6.71
C SER A 24 -14.08 -2.51 -7.05
N GLN A 25 -14.58 -1.77 -6.06
CA GLN A 25 -15.26 -0.50 -6.27
C GLN A 25 -14.27 0.65 -6.46
N ASN A 26 -14.69 1.68 -7.21
CA ASN A 26 -13.99 2.95 -7.27
C ASN A 26 -14.26 3.76 -5.99
N ALA A 27 -13.31 4.60 -5.57
CA ALA A 27 -13.44 5.51 -4.45
C ALA A 27 -12.80 6.87 -4.79
N SER A 28 -13.21 7.92 -4.08
CA SER A 28 -12.61 9.26 -4.24
C SER A 28 -11.13 9.30 -3.87
N ARG A 29 -10.67 8.34 -3.05
CA ARG A 29 -9.27 8.16 -2.66
C ARG A 29 -8.99 6.69 -2.38
N PHE A 30 -7.75 6.28 -2.64
CA PHE A 30 -7.22 4.98 -2.26
C PHE A 30 -6.04 5.14 -1.30
N LEU A 31 -5.96 4.23 -0.35
CA LEU A 31 -4.83 4.05 0.55
C LEU A 31 -3.92 2.99 -0.08
N ILE A 32 -2.62 3.27 -0.13
CA ILE A 32 -1.64 2.25 -0.50
C ILE A 32 -1.24 1.53 0.78
N VAL A 33 -1.57 0.25 0.85
CA VAL A 33 -1.34 -0.61 2.02
C VAL A 33 -0.65 -1.89 1.60
N ARG A 34 -0.01 -2.56 2.55
CA ARG A 34 0.60 -3.88 2.34
C ARG A 34 -0.44 -4.96 2.66
N HIS A 35 -0.78 -5.76 1.66
CA HIS A 35 -1.58 -6.97 1.85
C HIS A 35 -0.71 -8.04 2.53
N ILE A 36 -1.14 -8.49 3.71
CA ILE A 36 -0.30 -9.31 4.60
C ILE A 36 0.01 -10.68 3.97
N GLU A 37 -0.98 -11.32 3.36
CA GLU A 37 -0.80 -12.64 2.75
C GLU A 37 0.26 -12.62 1.63
N SER A 38 0.14 -11.66 0.70
CA SER A 38 1.07 -11.58 -0.44
C SER A 38 2.36 -10.80 -0.14
N ASN A 39 2.41 -10.05 0.96
CA ASN A 39 3.46 -9.06 1.24
C ASN A 39 3.69 -8.06 0.10
N MET A 40 2.63 -7.72 -0.65
CA MET A 40 2.70 -6.78 -1.78
C MET A 40 1.81 -5.57 -1.51
N LEU A 41 2.10 -4.45 -2.18
CA LEU A 41 1.27 -3.25 -2.09
C LEU A 41 -0.02 -3.41 -2.87
N VAL A 42 -1.09 -2.79 -2.36
CA VAL A 42 -2.41 -2.75 -3.00
C VAL A 42 -3.08 -1.40 -2.76
N HIS A 43 -4.03 -1.05 -3.63
CA HIS A 43 -4.91 0.11 -3.45
C HIS A 43 -6.19 -0.32 -2.73
N LEU A 44 -6.46 0.28 -1.56
CA LEU A 44 -7.62 -0.08 -0.74
C LEU A 44 -8.48 1.15 -0.46
N CYS A 45 -9.80 1.02 -0.56
CA CYS A 45 -10.70 2.10 -0.16
C CYS A 45 -10.73 2.22 1.38
N PRO A 46 -11.07 3.40 1.92
CA PRO A 46 -11.12 3.62 3.37
C PRO A 46 -12.05 2.65 4.11
N GLU A 47 -13.18 2.29 3.50
CA GLU A 47 -14.18 1.40 4.08
C GLU A 47 -13.60 -0.01 4.27
N CYS A 48 -13.03 -0.59 3.21
CA CYS A 48 -12.39 -1.91 3.30
C CYS A 48 -11.16 -1.91 4.22
N MET A 49 -10.43 -0.80 4.33
CA MET A 49 -9.32 -0.69 5.29
C MET A 49 -9.80 -0.82 6.74
N MET A 50 -10.97 -0.27 7.06
CA MET A 50 -11.54 -0.35 8.40
C MET A 50 -12.17 -1.72 8.68
N GLU A 51 -12.91 -2.26 7.71
CA GLU A 51 -13.62 -3.54 7.86
C GLU A 51 -12.69 -4.77 7.84
N HIS A 52 -11.60 -4.70 7.08
CA HIS A 52 -10.64 -5.79 6.89
C HIS A 52 -9.25 -5.43 7.43
N SER A 53 -9.17 -4.64 8.50
CA SER A 53 -7.90 -4.12 9.02
C SER A 53 -6.87 -5.20 9.41
N ASP A 54 -7.32 -6.42 9.68
CA ASP A 54 -6.46 -7.56 10.02
C ASP A 54 -5.73 -8.15 8.79
N ASP A 55 -6.19 -7.86 7.57
CA ASP A 55 -5.62 -8.38 6.32
C ASP A 55 -4.61 -7.40 5.67
N TYR A 56 -4.56 -6.17 6.16
CA TYR A 56 -3.81 -5.07 5.55
C TYR A 56 -3.01 -4.26 6.58
N MET A 57 -1.82 -3.83 6.17
CA MET A 57 -0.92 -3.06 7.01
C MET A 57 -0.58 -1.71 6.34
N LEU A 58 -0.66 -0.63 7.11
CA LEU A 58 -0.11 0.65 6.67
C LEU A 58 1.41 0.54 6.62
N ASP A 59 1.97 0.57 5.41
CA ASP A 59 3.40 0.47 5.22
C ASP A 59 4.09 1.83 5.43
N ASN A 60 4.27 2.17 6.71
CA ASN A 60 5.01 3.35 7.14
C ASN A 60 6.51 3.05 7.36
N THR A 61 7.04 1.97 6.79
CA THR A 61 8.40 1.51 7.09
C THR A 61 9.50 2.33 6.42
N ARG A 62 9.16 3.28 5.53
CA ARG A 62 10.16 4.21 5.00
C ARG A 62 10.62 5.17 6.11
N PRO A 63 11.94 5.30 6.32
CA PRO A 63 12.46 6.35 7.19
C PRO A 63 11.95 7.70 6.72
N TRP A 64 11.35 8.49 7.61
CA TRP A 64 11.06 9.89 7.32
C TRP A 64 12.39 10.64 7.18
N LEU A 65 12.74 11.02 5.95
CA LEU A 65 14.02 11.69 5.67
C LEU A 65 13.99 13.21 5.95
N GLY A 66 12.83 13.76 6.29
CA GLY A 66 12.64 15.20 6.51
C GLY A 66 13.07 16.06 5.32
N GLU A 67 13.31 17.36 5.57
CA GLU A 67 13.85 18.30 4.56
C GLU A 67 15.25 17.90 4.06
N ASN A 68 15.93 17.01 4.78
CA ASN A 68 17.30 16.55 4.51
C ASN A 68 17.37 15.36 3.53
N GLY A 69 16.22 14.83 3.07
CA GLY A 69 16.16 13.73 2.11
C GLY A 69 16.58 14.09 0.68
N LYS A 70 16.92 15.36 0.42
CA LYS A 70 17.54 15.82 -0.82
C LYS A 70 19.05 15.92 -0.64
N LYS A 71 19.77 14.81 -0.83
CA LYS A 71 21.20 14.85 -1.15
C LYS A 71 21.46 14.00 -2.37
#